data_AF-A0A3M2BIT0-F1
#
_entry.id   AF-A0A3M2BIT0-F1
#
_cell.length_a   1.000
_cell.length_b   1.000
_cell.length_c   1.000
_cell.angle_alpha   90.00
_cell.angle_beta   90.00
_cell.angle_gamma   90.00
#
_symmetry.space_group_name_H-M   'P 1'
#
loop_
_entity.id
_entity.type
_entity.pdbx_description
1 polymer ?
#
loop_
_entity_poly.entity_id
_entity_poly.type
_entity_poly.pdbx_seq_one_letter_code
_entity_poly.pdbx_strand_id
1 'polypeptide(L)'
;MNARQRDLFFQMKKFIILTTISPPNDEMLEWFSRFPEWHIVIVGDLKTHDESWKNAPVEYLSIARQDELFPELSRCAPRNHYCRKNIGYLYAINQNAELIWETDDDTFPYTDAFSNLKSHVTGRLVGEKDWINVYRYFTDTGIWPRGLPLDETTETGTVLDKDHVRDCPIQQFLVDEDPDVDAIWRLLNPEARVSFDPCAEPVILDQGSMVPFNSQNTVFYPSAYPLLYLPHYANFRMTDIWRSFVAQVCLWIQDHNLAFHTASAVQKRNPHDLLADFKDEVPGYLHNREIGHFLKEKSLKQTVSGTDVQECARELWLGMIGQGFLPEQERPLIDAWFDSF
;
A
#
# COMPACT_ATOMS: atom_id res chain seq x y z
N MET A 1 26.75 10.88 36.48
CA MET A 1 25.96 10.29 35.38
C MET A 1 24.68 9.73 36.00
N ASN A 2 23.58 10.49 35.92
CA ASN A 2 22.33 10.09 36.56
C ASN A 2 21.38 9.47 35.54
N ALA A 3 20.66 8.44 36.01
CA ALA A 3 19.60 7.70 35.34
C ALA A 3 18.34 8.54 34.98
N ARG A 4 18.49 9.86 34.81
CA ARG A 4 17.44 10.83 34.41
C ARG A 4 17.72 11.49 33.06
N GLN A 5 18.72 11.04 32.32
CA GLN A 5 18.99 11.46 30.93
C GLN A 5 18.81 10.30 29.93
N ARG A 6 18.24 9.17 30.36
CA ARG A 6 17.95 8.01 29.49
C ARG A 6 16.49 7.90 29.04
N ASP A 7 15.58 8.70 29.61
CA ASP A 7 14.16 8.69 29.26
C ASP A 7 13.76 10.09 28.76
N LEU A 8 13.65 10.24 27.44
CA LEU A 8 12.95 11.31 26.67
C LEU A 8 13.56 11.49 25.25
N PHE A 9 13.90 10.39 24.58
CA PHE A 9 13.62 10.30 23.14
C PHE A 9 12.40 9.40 23.07
N PHE A 10 11.21 9.99 22.91
CA PHE A 10 10.05 9.21 22.46
C PHE A 10 10.41 8.71 21.07
N GLN A 11 10.89 7.47 21.01
CA GLN A 11 11.18 6.85 19.74
C GLN A 11 9.85 6.53 19.09
N MET A 12 9.63 7.07 17.89
CA MET A 12 8.40 6.81 17.14
C MET A 12 8.11 5.31 17.11
N LYS A 13 6.89 4.91 17.41
CA LYS A 13 6.45 3.51 17.29
C LYS A 13 6.24 3.14 15.82
N LYS A 14 7.27 2.58 15.19
CA LYS A 14 7.25 2.21 13.77
C LYS A 14 6.97 0.72 13.61
N PHE A 15 6.10 0.36 12.66
CA PHE A 15 5.70 -1.03 12.40
C PHE A 15 5.94 -1.43 10.95
N ILE A 16 6.46 -2.63 10.73
CA ILE A 16 6.56 -3.26 9.40
C ILE A 16 5.56 -4.39 9.35
N ILE A 17 4.66 -4.38 8.37
CA ILE A 17 3.58 -5.36 8.26
C ILE A 17 3.78 -6.19 7.00
N LEU A 18 3.91 -7.50 7.18
CA LEU A 18 4.08 -8.49 6.12
C LEU A 18 3.09 -9.64 6.29
N THR A 19 2.79 -10.31 5.18
CA THR A 19 2.21 -11.67 5.19
C THR A 19 3.17 -12.61 4.50
N THR A 20 3.22 -13.87 4.92
CA THR A 20 4.04 -14.88 4.26
C THR A 20 3.51 -16.27 4.53
N ILE A 21 3.65 -17.15 3.54
CA ILE A 21 3.45 -18.60 3.70
C ILE A 21 4.79 -19.34 3.88
N SER A 22 5.90 -18.64 3.67
CA SER A 22 7.25 -19.19 3.73
C SER A 22 7.76 -19.24 5.17
N PRO A 23 8.68 -20.16 5.50
CA PRO A 23 9.46 -20.06 6.73
C PRO A 23 10.42 -18.86 6.65
N PRO A 24 10.90 -18.33 7.79
CA PRO A 24 11.94 -17.31 7.77
C PRO A 24 13.20 -17.86 7.10
N ASN A 25 13.87 -17.01 6.32
CA ASN A 25 15.14 -17.34 5.65
C ASN A 25 16.24 -16.34 6.08
N ASP A 26 17.51 -16.70 5.83
CA ASP A 26 18.66 -15.91 6.28
C ASP A 26 18.63 -14.47 5.75
N GLU A 27 18.26 -14.28 4.49
CA GLU A 27 18.19 -12.95 3.88
C GLU A 27 17.13 -12.08 4.55
N MET A 28 15.97 -12.68 4.83
CA MET A 28 14.87 -12.03 5.52
C MET A 28 15.25 -11.61 6.94
N LEU A 29 15.86 -12.53 7.69
CA LEU A 29 16.32 -12.26 9.07
C LEU A 29 17.45 -11.22 9.10
N GLU A 30 18.35 -11.25 8.10
CA GLU A 30 19.41 -10.26 7.97
C GLU A 30 18.83 -8.87 7.77
N TRP A 31 17.88 -8.67 6.87
CA TRP A 31 17.32 -7.34 6.67
C TRP A 31 16.44 -6.90 7.84
N PHE A 32 15.70 -7.79 8.49
CA PHE A 32 14.99 -7.46 9.75
C PHE A 32 15.95 -6.88 10.79
N SER A 33 17.15 -7.44 10.92
CA SER A 33 18.16 -6.95 11.87
C SER A 33 18.67 -5.53 11.58
N ARG A 34 18.49 -5.04 10.34
CA ARG A 34 18.86 -3.67 9.92
C ARG A 34 17.82 -2.62 10.31
N PHE A 35 16.64 -3.04 10.78
CA PHE A 35 15.58 -2.16 11.26
C PHE A 35 15.29 -2.37 12.76
N PRO A 36 16.29 -2.24 13.66
CA PRO A 36 16.13 -2.53 15.08
C PRO A 36 15.10 -1.62 15.79
N GLU A 37 14.79 -0.47 15.19
CA GLU A 37 13.83 0.50 15.71
C GLU A 37 12.40 0.29 15.19
N TRP A 38 12.18 -0.78 14.42
CA TRP A 38 10.88 -1.14 13.87
C TRP A 38 10.36 -2.42 14.49
N HIS A 39 9.07 -2.43 14.81
CA HIS A 39 8.34 -3.62 15.20
C HIS A 39 7.87 -4.36 13.96
N ILE A 40 8.48 -5.51 13.67
CA ILE A 40 8.10 -6.34 12.53
C ILE A 40 6.95 -7.25 12.95
N VAL A 41 5.86 -7.22 12.19
CA VAL A 41 4.66 -8.05 12.38
C VAL A 41 4.48 -8.93 11.17
N ILE A 42 4.46 -10.24 11.40
CA ILE A 42 4.19 -11.26 10.38
C ILE A 42 2.80 -11.80 10.60
N VAL A 43 1.90 -11.59 9.63
CA VAL A 43 0.56 -12.15 9.64
C VAL A 43 0.58 -13.51 8.94
N GLY A 44 0.46 -14.57 9.74
CA GLY A 44 0.41 -15.94 9.24
C GLY A 44 -0.96 -16.33 8.69
N ASP A 45 -0.97 -17.41 7.92
CA ASP A 45 -2.16 -18.08 7.42
C ASP A 45 -2.00 -19.61 7.54
N LEU A 46 -3.01 -20.39 7.11
CA LEU A 46 -2.99 -21.86 7.23
C LEU A 46 -1.83 -22.53 6.50
N LYS A 47 -1.35 -21.92 5.42
CA LYS A 47 -0.17 -22.40 4.67
C LYS A 47 1.15 -22.03 5.34
N THR A 48 1.15 -21.09 6.28
CA THR A 48 2.35 -20.66 6.99
C THR A 48 2.77 -21.74 7.99
N HIS A 49 4.07 -22.02 8.06
CA HIS A 49 4.62 -22.95 9.03
C HIS A 49 4.78 -22.25 10.40
N ASP A 50 3.71 -22.14 11.18
CA ASP A 50 3.68 -21.44 12.50
C ASP A 50 4.90 -21.72 13.39
N GLU A 51 5.31 -22.98 13.49
CA GLU A 51 6.44 -23.41 14.32
C GLU A 51 7.78 -22.76 13.90
N SER A 52 7.94 -22.44 12.62
CA SER A 52 9.16 -21.82 12.10
C SER A 52 9.34 -20.36 12.55
N TRP A 53 8.25 -19.69 12.92
CA TRP A 53 8.24 -18.28 13.30
C TRP A 53 8.37 -18.04 14.81
N LYS A 54 8.24 -19.08 15.64
CA LYS A 54 8.23 -18.95 17.11
C LYS A 54 9.47 -18.31 17.73
N ASN A 55 10.63 -18.46 17.09
CA ASN A 55 11.90 -17.93 17.59
C ASN A 55 12.45 -16.78 16.72
N ALA A 56 11.69 -16.33 15.72
CA ALA A 56 12.08 -15.20 14.91
C ALA A 56 11.94 -13.90 15.72
N PRO A 57 12.78 -12.87 15.49
CA PRO A 57 12.71 -11.58 16.19
C PRO A 57 11.57 -10.70 15.65
N VAL A 58 10.35 -11.24 15.62
CA VAL A 58 9.15 -10.60 15.05
C VAL A 58 7.94 -10.87 15.94
N GLU A 59 6.91 -10.05 15.83
CA GLU A 59 5.58 -10.39 16.30
C GLU A 59 4.90 -11.30 15.27
N TYR A 60 4.70 -12.57 15.62
CA TYR A 60 3.98 -13.50 14.76
C TYR A 60 2.51 -13.61 15.14
N LEU A 61 1.62 -13.16 14.25
CA LEU A 61 0.18 -13.31 14.39
C LEU A 61 -0.24 -14.62 13.70
N SER A 62 -0.31 -15.71 14.45
CA SER A 62 -0.92 -16.96 13.99
C SER A 62 -2.43 -16.80 13.78
N ILE A 63 -3.05 -17.73 13.05
CA ILE A 63 -4.51 -17.80 12.91
C ILE A 63 -5.23 -17.70 14.26
N ALA A 64 -4.79 -18.48 15.25
CA ALA A 64 -5.43 -18.50 16.56
C ALA A 64 -5.30 -17.14 17.27
N ARG A 65 -4.13 -16.49 17.13
CA ARG A 65 -3.88 -15.18 17.70
C ARG A 65 -4.73 -14.09 17.05
N GLN A 66 -4.96 -14.18 15.75
CA GLN A 66 -5.81 -13.25 15.02
C GLN A 66 -7.29 -13.44 15.37
N ASP A 67 -7.75 -14.70 15.50
CA ASP A 67 -9.10 -15.02 15.97
C ASP A 67 -9.34 -14.50 17.41
N GLU A 68 -8.30 -14.47 18.25
CA GLU A 68 -8.34 -13.89 19.61
C GLU A 68 -8.39 -12.35 19.58
N LEU A 69 -7.53 -11.71 18.79
CA LEU A 69 -7.38 -10.25 18.80
C LEU A 69 -8.48 -9.51 18.03
N PHE A 70 -8.94 -10.07 16.91
CA PHE A 70 -9.90 -9.45 16.00
C PHE A 70 -10.96 -10.47 15.55
N PRO A 71 -11.79 -10.97 16.48
CA PRO A 71 -12.68 -12.11 16.24
C PRO A 71 -13.66 -11.88 15.08
N GLU A 72 -14.22 -10.69 14.95
CA GLU A 72 -15.18 -10.38 13.89
C GLU A 72 -14.53 -10.36 12.51
N LEU A 73 -13.42 -9.62 12.36
CA LEU A 73 -12.70 -9.56 11.09
C LEU A 73 -12.10 -10.92 10.71
N SER A 74 -11.44 -11.60 11.66
CA SER A 74 -10.76 -12.87 11.39
C SER A 74 -11.75 -13.99 11.02
N ARG A 75 -12.96 -13.98 11.58
CA ARG A 75 -14.04 -14.93 11.23
C ARG A 75 -14.57 -14.71 9.82
N CYS A 76 -14.70 -13.47 9.39
CA CYS A 76 -15.20 -13.12 8.05
C CYS A 76 -14.11 -13.24 6.96
N ALA A 77 -12.84 -13.08 7.33
CA ALA A 77 -11.70 -13.17 6.41
C ALA A 77 -11.49 -14.60 5.87
N PRO A 78 -11.50 -14.77 4.53
CA PRO A 78 -11.07 -16.02 3.91
C PRO A 78 -9.67 -16.44 4.38
N ARG A 79 -9.45 -17.75 4.52
CA ARG A 79 -8.14 -18.33 4.82
C ARG A 79 -7.33 -18.54 3.54
N ASN A 80 -6.02 -18.67 3.67
CA ASN A 80 -5.03 -18.66 2.58
C ASN A 80 -5.17 -17.43 1.68
N HIS A 81 -5.32 -16.25 2.31
CA HIS A 81 -5.68 -15.03 1.63
C HIS A 81 -4.74 -13.87 2.02
N TYR A 82 -4.19 -13.21 1.01
CA TYR A 82 -3.28 -12.08 1.19
C TYR A 82 -3.86 -10.95 2.05
N CYS A 83 -5.13 -10.60 1.83
CA CYS A 83 -5.81 -9.49 2.55
C CYS A 83 -5.93 -9.69 4.06
N ARG A 84 -5.57 -10.86 4.58
CA ARG A 84 -5.42 -11.05 6.03
C ARG A 84 -4.36 -10.12 6.64
N LYS A 85 -3.49 -9.53 5.81
CA LYS A 85 -2.62 -8.38 6.15
C LYS A 85 -3.36 -7.26 6.90
N ASN A 86 -4.66 -7.07 6.63
CA ASN A 86 -5.53 -6.15 7.37
C ASN A 86 -5.45 -6.34 8.89
N ILE A 87 -5.34 -7.58 9.37
CA ILE A 87 -5.23 -7.87 10.80
C ILE A 87 -3.91 -7.36 11.38
N GLY A 88 -2.82 -7.42 10.60
CA GLY A 88 -1.53 -6.82 10.98
C GLY A 88 -1.61 -5.30 11.06
N TYR A 89 -2.35 -4.66 10.14
CA TYR A 89 -2.61 -3.21 10.22
C TYR A 89 -3.35 -2.85 11.51
N LEU A 90 -4.48 -3.49 11.80
CA LEU A 90 -5.25 -3.23 13.03
C LEU A 90 -4.43 -3.52 14.29
N TYR A 91 -3.59 -4.57 14.28
CA TYR A 91 -2.68 -4.84 15.39
C TYR A 91 -1.75 -3.65 15.65
N ALA A 92 -1.07 -3.15 14.62
CA ALA A 92 -0.17 -2.00 14.76
C ALA A 92 -0.91 -0.73 15.20
N ILE A 93 -2.10 -0.48 14.65
CA ILE A 93 -2.97 0.63 15.04
C ILE A 93 -3.30 0.54 16.54
N ASN A 94 -3.71 -0.64 17.02
CA ASN A 94 -4.00 -0.89 18.45
C ASN A 94 -2.77 -0.73 19.36
N GLN A 95 -1.56 -0.90 18.82
CA GLN A 95 -0.32 -0.63 19.55
C GLN A 95 0.08 0.86 19.53
N ASN A 96 -0.75 1.74 18.96
CA ASN A 96 -0.50 3.15 18.72
C ASN A 96 0.70 3.37 17.81
N ALA A 97 0.74 2.66 16.68
CA ALA A 97 1.73 2.93 15.63
C ALA A 97 1.70 4.41 15.22
N GLU A 98 2.88 5.01 15.10
CA GLU A 98 3.07 6.37 14.57
C GLU A 98 3.46 6.33 13.09
N LEU A 99 3.81 5.15 12.58
CA LEU A 99 4.16 4.88 11.21
C LEU A 99 3.99 3.38 10.92
N ILE A 100 3.30 3.06 9.84
CA ILE A 100 3.18 1.69 9.32
C ILE A 100 3.86 1.65 7.95
N TRP A 101 4.75 0.69 7.75
CA TRP A 101 5.30 0.32 6.46
C TRP A 101 4.72 -1.04 6.07
N GLU A 102 3.97 -1.08 4.97
CA GLU A 102 3.53 -2.33 4.36
C GLU A 102 4.52 -2.77 3.28
N THR A 103 4.87 -4.05 3.31
CA THR A 103 5.75 -4.66 2.31
C THR A 103 5.50 -6.16 2.19
N ASP A 104 6.17 -6.80 1.24
CA ASP A 104 6.05 -8.23 0.94
C ASP A 104 7.34 -8.97 1.30
N ASP A 105 7.24 -10.29 1.45
CA ASP A 105 8.35 -11.13 1.92
C ASP A 105 9.47 -11.34 0.88
N ASP A 106 9.28 -10.83 -0.34
CA ASP A 106 10.24 -10.82 -1.44
C ASP A 106 10.77 -9.42 -1.81
N THR A 107 10.44 -8.40 -1.00
CA THR A 107 10.92 -7.02 -1.17
C THR A 107 12.00 -6.70 -0.13
N PHE A 108 13.21 -6.40 -0.61
CA PHE A 108 14.39 -6.23 0.23
C PHE A 108 14.84 -4.76 0.25
N PRO A 109 14.68 -4.04 1.37
CA PRO A 109 15.03 -2.62 1.45
C PRO A 109 16.54 -2.36 1.37
N TYR A 110 16.92 -1.19 0.87
CA TYR A 110 18.28 -0.65 0.98
C TYR A 110 18.64 -0.24 2.41
N THR A 111 19.94 -0.12 2.72
CA THR A 111 20.44 0.04 4.10
C THR A 111 20.00 1.34 4.75
N ASP A 112 19.85 2.39 3.96
CA ASP A 112 19.45 3.73 4.36
C ASP A 112 17.98 4.04 4.05
N ALA A 113 17.23 3.05 3.56
CA ALA A 113 15.80 3.17 3.33
C ALA A 113 15.12 3.70 4.59
N PHE A 114 14.28 4.72 4.42
CA PHE A 114 13.43 5.27 5.49
C PHE A 114 14.14 5.98 6.65
N SER A 115 15.41 6.34 6.49
CA SER A 115 16.18 7.08 7.51
C SER A 115 15.60 8.46 7.86
N ASN A 116 14.84 9.10 6.96
CA ASN A 116 14.30 10.45 7.11
C ASN A 116 12.82 10.59 6.77
N LEU A 117 11.99 9.60 7.11
CA LEU A 117 10.56 9.66 6.85
C LEU A 117 9.85 10.78 7.62
N LYS A 118 9.12 11.62 6.89
CA LYS A 118 8.23 12.67 7.41
C LYS A 118 6.95 12.68 6.58
N SER A 119 5.80 12.95 7.21
CA SER A 119 4.54 13.06 6.47
C SER A 119 4.57 14.24 5.50
N HIS A 120 5.25 15.33 5.84
CA HIS A 120 5.42 16.48 4.97
C HIS A 120 6.54 16.22 3.96
N VAL A 121 6.18 16.16 2.68
CA VAL A 121 7.08 15.88 1.57
C VAL A 121 7.31 17.16 0.78
N THR A 122 8.57 17.38 0.39
CA THR A 122 8.96 18.40 -0.60
C THR A 122 9.22 17.70 -1.93
N GLY A 123 8.55 18.13 -2.99
CA GLY A 123 8.66 17.48 -4.30
C GLY A 123 7.98 18.25 -5.42
N ARG A 124 7.92 17.63 -6.60
CA ARG A 124 7.21 18.17 -7.77
C ARG A 124 5.72 17.94 -7.59
N LEU A 125 4.92 19.01 -7.60
CA LEU A 125 3.46 18.88 -7.63
C LEU A 125 3.03 18.60 -9.08
N VAL A 126 2.35 17.48 -9.30
CA VAL A 126 1.95 17.03 -10.64
C VAL A 126 0.44 16.76 -10.69
N GLY A 127 -0.24 17.30 -11.70
CA GLY A 127 -1.69 17.20 -11.84
C GLY A 127 -2.21 17.45 -13.26
N GLU A 128 -3.42 17.99 -13.36
CA GLU A 128 -4.15 18.38 -14.59
C GLU A 128 -4.53 17.25 -15.56
N LYS A 129 -4.33 16.00 -15.17
CA LYS A 129 -4.75 14.82 -15.94
C LYS A 129 -5.53 13.87 -15.08
N ASP A 130 -6.47 13.16 -15.68
CA ASP A 130 -7.29 12.20 -14.94
C ASP A 130 -6.48 11.04 -14.37
N TRP A 131 -5.50 10.58 -15.15
CA TRP A 131 -4.58 9.49 -14.84
C TRP A 131 -3.17 9.93 -15.18
N ILE A 132 -2.21 9.52 -14.35
CA ILE A 132 -0.80 9.89 -14.52
C ILE A 132 0.08 8.64 -14.39
N ASN A 133 0.97 8.43 -15.35
CA ASN A 133 2.07 7.49 -15.22
C ASN A 133 3.22 8.13 -14.43
N VAL A 134 3.19 7.96 -13.11
CA VAL A 134 4.19 8.56 -12.21
C VAL A 134 5.60 7.97 -12.38
N TYR A 135 5.73 6.74 -12.91
CA TYR A 135 7.06 6.09 -13.04
C TYR A 135 7.97 6.85 -14.01
N ARG A 136 7.40 7.58 -14.98
CA ARG A 136 8.14 8.42 -15.95
C ARG A 136 8.95 9.55 -15.33
N TYR A 137 8.68 9.91 -14.06
CA TYR A 137 9.47 10.90 -13.34
C TYR A 137 10.75 10.33 -12.71
N PHE A 138 10.86 9.00 -12.64
CA PHE A 138 11.93 8.30 -11.97
C PHE A 138 12.78 7.45 -12.93
N THR A 139 12.36 7.27 -14.19
CA THR A 139 13.12 6.54 -15.21
C THR A 139 12.72 6.94 -16.63
N ASP A 140 13.67 6.84 -17.57
CA ASP A 140 13.42 6.99 -19.00
C ASP A 140 12.82 5.73 -19.64
N THR A 141 12.73 4.63 -18.90
CA THR A 141 12.14 3.36 -19.37
C THR A 141 10.64 3.54 -19.63
N GLY A 142 10.14 3.00 -20.74
CA GLY A 142 8.71 2.99 -21.06
C GLY A 142 7.95 1.99 -20.18
N ILE A 143 7.74 2.35 -18.92
CA ILE A 143 7.17 1.52 -17.86
C ILE A 143 6.04 2.28 -17.17
N TRP A 144 5.07 1.56 -16.60
CA TRP A 144 3.93 2.13 -15.87
C TRP A 144 3.55 1.23 -14.68
N PRO A 145 2.95 1.80 -13.62
CA PRO A 145 2.48 1.02 -12.49
C PRO A 145 1.31 0.11 -12.88
N ARG A 146 1.23 -1.08 -12.27
CA ARG A 146 0.10 -2.01 -12.42
C ARG A 146 -1.22 -1.29 -12.09
N GLY A 147 -2.24 -1.53 -12.91
CA GLY A 147 -3.58 -0.96 -12.70
C GLY A 147 -3.80 0.41 -13.34
N LEU A 148 -2.80 1.01 -13.99
CA LEU A 148 -3.00 2.21 -14.79
C LEU A 148 -3.80 1.84 -16.05
N PRO A 149 -4.82 2.63 -16.46
CA PRO A 149 -5.50 2.39 -17.74
C PRO A 149 -4.50 2.37 -18.90
N LEU A 150 -4.61 1.36 -19.77
CA LEU A 150 -3.59 1.08 -20.80
C LEU A 150 -3.40 2.21 -21.81
N ASP A 151 -4.45 2.98 -22.05
CA ASP A 151 -4.47 4.17 -22.91
C ASP A 151 -3.86 5.42 -22.25
N GLU A 152 -3.50 5.37 -20.97
CA GLU A 152 -2.88 6.45 -20.19
C GLU A 152 -1.41 6.17 -19.86
N THR A 153 -0.85 5.05 -20.33
CA THR A 153 0.51 4.58 -20.00
C THR A 153 1.63 5.54 -20.41
N THR A 154 1.34 6.52 -21.25
CA THR A 154 2.31 7.55 -21.68
C THR A 154 2.01 8.93 -21.10
N GLU A 155 0.89 9.12 -20.41
CA GLU A 155 0.49 10.40 -19.85
C GLU A 155 1.28 10.70 -18.57
N THR A 156 1.91 11.87 -18.49
CA THR A 156 2.75 12.26 -17.34
C THR A 156 2.10 13.34 -16.48
N GLY A 157 0.99 13.94 -16.90
CA GLY A 157 0.47 15.12 -16.23
C GLY A 157 1.31 16.37 -16.49
N THR A 158 0.90 17.46 -15.85
CA THR A 158 1.62 18.75 -15.85
C THR A 158 2.33 18.93 -14.51
N VAL A 159 3.60 19.34 -14.55
CA VAL A 159 4.31 19.83 -13.36
C VAL A 159 3.80 21.23 -13.04
N LEU A 160 3.03 21.35 -11.97
CA LEU A 160 2.39 22.59 -11.53
C LEU A 160 3.33 23.48 -10.72
N ASP A 161 4.15 22.87 -9.88
CA ASP A 161 5.13 23.55 -9.06
C ASP A 161 6.35 22.66 -8.79
N LYS A 162 7.50 23.29 -8.60
CA LYS A 162 8.75 22.64 -8.18
C LYS A 162 9.02 23.03 -6.73
N ASP A 163 9.46 22.07 -5.93
CA ASP A 163 9.76 22.25 -4.51
C ASP A 163 8.55 22.59 -3.63
N HIS A 164 7.39 22.01 -3.96
CA HIS A 164 6.16 22.21 -3.20
C HIS A 164 6.14 21.34 -1.94
N VAL A 165 5.66 21.89 -0.82
CA VAL A 165 5.53 21.15 0.44
C VAL A 165 4.07 20.79 0.69
N ARG A 166 3.76 19.50 0.82
CA ARG A 166 2.42 18.99 1.15
C ARG A 166 2.48 17.97 2.28
N ASP A 167 1.38 17.85 3.03
CA ASP A 167 1.20 16.73 3.94
C ASP A 167 0.77 15.49 3.13
N CYS A 168 1.64 14.49 3.14
CA CYS A 168 1.51 13.25 2.40
C CYS A 168 1.51 12.07 3.38
N PRO A 169 0.36 11.73 3.98
CA PRO A 169 0.28 10.66 4.96
C PRO A 169 0.34 9.26 4.33
N ILE A 170 0.27 9.16 3.01
CA ILE A 170 0.55 7.94 2.24
C ILE A 170 1.72 8.26 1.30
N GLN A 171 2.76 7.43 1.33
CA GLN A 171 3.92 7.59 0.47
C GLN A 171 4.34 6.22 -0.08
N GLN A 172 4.38 6.09 -1.40
CA GLN A 172 4.88 4.90 -2.09
C GLN A 172 6.35 5.12 -2.46
N PHE A 173 7.18 4.15 -2.16
CA PHE A 173 8.56 4.09 -2.62
C PHE A 173 8.64 3.07 -3.74
N LEU A 174 9.39 3.38 -4.80
CA LEU A 174 9.59 2.44 -5.89
C LEU A 174 10.50 1.28 -5.47
N VAL A 175 10.56 0.27 -6.33
CA VAL A 175 11.32 -0.95 -6.09
C VAL A 175 12.10 -1.30 -7.35
N ASP A 176 13.41 -1.42 -7.23
CA ASP A 176 14.29 -1.73 -8.35
C ASP A 176 14.23 -3.22 -8.75
N GLU A 177 14.84 -3.52 -9.90
CA GLU A 177 14.95 -4.79 -10.60
C GLU A 177 13.62 -5.29 -11.16
N ASP A 178 12.62 -5.50 -10.30
CA ASP A 178 11.34 -6.08 -10.67
C ASP A 178 10.13 -5.32 -10.07
N PRO A 179 9.90 -4.04 -10.45
CA PRO A 179 8.82 -3.23 -9.89
C PRO A 179 7.42 -3.79 -10.16
N ASP A 180 6.44 -3.29 -9.40
CA ASP A 180 5.03 -3.63 -9.63
C ASP A 180 4.46 -3.02 -10.91
N VAL A 181 4.56 -3.81 -11.96
CA VAL A 181 4.05 -3.52 -13.30
C VAL A 181 3.14 -4.65 -13.74
N ASP A 182 2.25 -4.33 -14.67
CA ASP A 182 1.26 -5.28 -15.16
C ASP A 182 1.89 -6.40 -16.02
N ALA A 183 1.12 -7.47 -16.20
CA ALA A 183 1.52 -8.64 -16.94
C ALA A 183 1.76 -8.33 -18.44
N ILE A 184 1.07 -7.34 -19.02
CA ILE A 184 1.29 -6.93 -20.42
C ILE A 184 2.72 -6.42 -20.58
N TRP A 185 3.15 -5.49 -19.72
CA TRP A 185 4.52 -4.97 -19.77
C TRP A 185 5.56 -6.09 -19.61
N ARG A 186 5.33 -7.01 -18.66
CA ARG A 186 6.23 -8.15 -18.40
C ARG A 186 6.32 -9.10 -19.59
N LEU A 187 5.20 -9.44 -20.21
CA LEU A 187 5.14 -10.31 -21.39
C LEU A 187 5.87 -9.69 -22.59
N LEU A 188 5.82 -8.36 -22.72
CA LEU A 188 6.54 -7.63 -23.76
C LEU A 188 8.04 -7.43 -23.45
N ASN A 189 8.42 -7.45 -22.17
CA ASN A 189 9.77 -7.17 -21.69
C ASN A 189 10.29 -8.23 -20.68
N PRO A 190 10.33 -9.53 -21.03
CA PRO A 190 10.54 -10.62 -20.05
C PRO A 190 11.92 -10.59 -19.35
N GLU A 191 12.93 -10.03 -20.02
CA GLU A 191 14.30 -9.94 -19.50
C GLU A 191 14.63 -8.57 -18.90
N ALA A 192 13.67 -7.64 -18.88
CA ALA A 192 13.93 -6.30 -18.37
C ALA A 192 14.22 -6.32 -16.87
N ARG A 193 15.19 -5.51 -16.47
CA ARG A 193 15.47 -5.13 -15.09
C ARG A 193 15.47 -3.62 -15.03
N VAL A 194 14.68 -3.07 -14.13
CA VAL A 194 14.40 -1.63 -14.10
C VAL A 194 15.08 -1.02 -12.89
N SER A 195 15.88 0.02 -13.13
CA SER A 195 16.42 0.86 -12.08
C SER A 195 15.79 2.25 -12.17
N PHE A 196 15.41 2.80 -11.03
CA PHE A 196 14.96 4.19 -10.91
C PHE A 196 16.13 5.11 -10.54
N ASP A 197 16.07 6.36 -10.99
CA ASP A 197 17.10 7.36 -10.70
C ASP A 197 17.13 7.67 -9.19
N PRO A 198 18.20 7.33 -8.46
CA PRO A 198 18.29 7.56 -7.02
C PRO A 198 18.32 9.07 -6.65
N CYS A 199 18.58 9.94 -7.63
CA CYS A 199 18.58 11.39 -7.46
C CYS A 199 17.24 12.04 -7.83
N ALA A 200 16.26 11.27 -8.31
CA ALA A 200 14.96 11.81 -8.70
C ALA A 200 14.22 12.40 -7.48
N GLU A 201 13.72 13.62 -7.66
CA GLU A 201 12.90 14.32 -6.67
C GLU A 201 11.57 13.58 -6.44
N PRO A 202 11.03 13.59 -5.21
CA PRO A 202 9.70 13.07 -4.95
C PRO A 202 8.64 13.73 -5.84
N VAL A 203 7.61 12.97 -6.22
CA VAL A 203 6.45 13.45 -6.97
C VAL A 203 5.24 13.45 -6.07
N ILE A 204 4.60 14.61 -5.92
CA ILE A 204 3.39 14.81 -5.13
C ILE A 204 2.23 14.92 -6.10
N LEU A 205 1.20 14.08 -5.93
CA LEU A 205 0.04 14.06 -6.80
C LEU A 205 -0.97 15.10 -6.36
N ASP A 206 -1.33 15.99 -7.27
CA ASP A 206 -2.37 16.98 -7.05
C ASP A 206 -3.75 16.34 -7.01
N GLN A 207 -4.71 17.04 -6.41
CA GLN A 207 -6.07 16.53 -6.27
C GLN A 207 -6.74 16.34 -7.64
N GLY A 208 -7.55 15.28 -7.76
CA GLY A 208 -8.25 14.95 -8.99
C GLY A 208 -7.45 14.13 -10.01
N SER A 209 -6.14 13.97 -9.83
CA SER A 209 -5.32 13.05 -10.62
C SER A 209 -5.17 11.70 -9.92
N MET A 210 -5.41 10.60 -10.64
CA MET A 210 -5.28 9.24 -10.09
C MET A 210 -4.01 8.55 -10.58
N VAL A 211 -3.34 7.89 -9.64
CA VAL A 211 -2.21 6.99 -9.90
C VAL A 211 -2.38 5.75 -9.04
N PRO A 212 -2.37 4.54 -9.61
CA PRO A 212 -2.37 3.33 -8.78
C PRO A 212 -1.10 3.27 -7.92
N PHE A 213 -1.27 2.92 -6.65
CA PHE A 213 -0.17 2.54 -5.77
C PHE A 213 -0.45 1.16 -5.16
N ASN A 214 0.58 0.46 -4.71
CA ASN A 214 0.51 -0.94 -4.31
C ASN A 214 0.87 -1.11 -2.83
N SER A 215 1.08 -2.36 -2.41
CA SER A 215 1.39 -2.72 -1.03
C SER A 215 2.79 -3.34 -0.85
N GLN A 216 3.64 -3.23 -1.88
CA GLN A 216 5.01 -3.74 -1.88
C GLN A 216 5.94 -2.87 -1.05
N ASN A 217 5.76 -1.54 -1.08
CA ASN A 217 6.71 -0.62 -0.49
C ASN A 217 6.08 0.74 -0.16
N THR A 218 5.10 0.74 0.74
CA THR A 218 4.24 1.91 1.02
C THR A 218 4.19 2.20 2.50
N VAL A 219 4.32 3.47 2.87
CA VAL A 219 4.23 3.92 4.26
C VAL A 219 2.96 4.73 4.49
N PHE A 220 2.39 4.57 5.68
CA PHE A 220 1.17 5.20 6.14
C PHE A 220 1.40 5.87 7.48
N TYR A 221 0.95 7.11 7.58
CA TYR A 221 0.86 7.88 8.83
C TYR A 221 -0.55 7.78 9.43
N PRO A 222 -0.71 8.07 10.74
CA PRO A 222 -1.96 7.82 11.46
C PRO A 222 -3.22 8.41 10.83
N SER A 223 -3.13 9.59 10.21
CA SER A 223 -4.26 10.24 9.54
C SER A 223 -4.82 9.47 8.34
N ALA A 224 -4.05 8.51 7.79
CA ALA A 224 -4.43 7.67 6.67
C ALA A 224 -4.71 6.20 7.05
N TYR A 225 -4.65 5.82 8.33
CA TYR A 225 -4.89 4.43 8.76
C TYR A 225 -6.24 3.84 8.36
N PRO A 226 -7.36 4.60 8.35
CA PRO A 226 -8.62 4.11 7.82
C PRO A 226 -8.57 3.64 6.36
N LEU A 227 -7.56 4.07 5.60
CA LEU A 227 -7.37 3.78 4.18
C LEU A 227 -6.47 2.57 3.91
N LEU A 228 -6.00 1.87 4.94
CA LEU A 228 -5.16 0.67 4.83
C LEU A 228 -5.94 -0.58 4.37
N TYR A 229 -7.28 -0.56 4.42
CA TYR A 229 -8.12 -1.72 4.15
C TYR A 229 -7.92 -2.34 2.76
N LEU A 230 -7.53 -3.61 2.72
CA LEU A 230 -7.46 -4.42 1.51
C LEU A 230 -8.76 -5.25 1.34
N PRO A 231 -9.51 -5.12 0.22
CA PRO A 231 -10.72 -5.89 -0.02
C PRO A 231 -10.40 -7.37 -0.30
N HIS A 232 -11.05 -8.30 0.39
CA HIS A 232 -10.76 -9.74 0.31
C HIS A 232 -11.36 -10.42 -0.92
N TYR A 233 -12.46 -9.91 -1.46
CA TYR A 233 -13.17 -10.47 -2.60
C TYR A 233 -12.96 -9.66 -3.89
N ALA A 234 -12.06 -8.66 -3.85
CA ALA A 234 -11.46 -8.15 -5.08
C ALA A 234 -10.59 -9.24 -5.73
N ASN A 235 -10.35 -9.13 -7.03
CA ASN A 235 -9.30 -9.95 -7.64
C ASN A 235 -7.96 -9.66 -6.93
N PHE A 236 -7.17 -10.70 -6.65
CA PHE A 236 -5.88 -10.57 -5.97
C PHE A 236 -4.96 -9.53 -6.62
N ARG A 237 -4.89 -9.51 -7.96
CA ARG A 237 -4.11 -8.52 -8.73
C ARG A 237 -4.73 -7.12 -8.77
N MET A 238 -5.87 -6.90 -8.13
CA MET A 238 -6.54 -5.59 -8.06
C MET A 238 -6.84 -5.13 -6.63
N THR A 239 -6.63 -5.98 -5.63
CA THR A 239 -6.89 -5.66 -4.21
C THR A 239 -6.26 -4.33 -3.78
N ASP A 240 -4.94 -4.20 -3.94
CA ASP A 240 -4.19 -3.02 -3.51
C ASP A 240 -4.39 -1.82 -4.45
N ILE A 241 -4.59 -2.09 -5.75
CA ILE A 241 -4.93 -1.09 -6.77
C ILE A 241 -6.27 -0.43 -6.45
N TRP A 242 -7.32 -1.19 -6.18
CA TRP A 242 -8.63 -0.61 -5.89
C TRP A 242 -8.65 0.09 -4.54
N ARG A 243 -7.93 -0.42 -3.53
CA ARG A 243 -7.68 0.33 -2.30
C ARG A 243 -6.99 1.66 -2.60
N SER A 244 -6.02 1.69 -3.51
CA SER A 244 -5.32 2.92 -3.85
C SER A 244 -6.25 4.00 -4.40
N PHE A 245 -7.29 3.61 -5.12
CA PHE A 245 -8.28 4.53 -5.68
C PHE A 245 -9.19 5.12 -4.59
N VAL A 246 -9.69 4.28 -3.68
CA VAL A 246 -10.45 4.72 -2.51
C VAL A 246 -9.61 5.66 -1.65
N ALA A 247 -8.36 5.27 -1.36
CA ALA A 247 -7.44 6.05 -0.54
C ALA A 247 -7.18 7.45 -1.12
N GLN A 248 -6.84 7.55 -2.41
CA GLN A 248 -6.58 8.85 -3.05
C GLN A 248 -7.78 9.79 -2.98
N VAL A 249 -8.98 9.26 -3.23
CA VAL A 249 -10.21 10.04 -3.20
C VAL A 249 -10.51 10.56 -1.78
N CYS A 250 -10.27 9.73 -0.75
CA CYS A 250 -10.38 10.15 0.64
C CYS A 250 -9.32 11.21 1.03
N LEU A 251 -8.08 11.07 0.54
CA LEU A 251 -7.02 12.06 0.80
C LEU A 251 -7.40 13.45 0.30
N TRP A 252 -8.04 13.56 -0.88
CA TRP A 252 -8.48 14.85 -1.40
C TRP A 252 -9.52 15.53 -0.51
N ILE A 253 -10.43 14.75 0.10
CA ILE A 253 -11.43 15.28 1.04
C ILE A 253 -10.76 15.84 2.29
N GLN A 254 -9.62 15.28 2.70
CA GLN A 254 -8.84 15.72 3.85
C GLN A 254 -7.81 16.82 3.53
N ASP A 255 -7.76 17.34 2.31
CA ASP A 255 -6.70 18.25 1.82
C ASP A 255 -5.28 17.66 1.99
N HIS A 256 -5.16 16.34 1.84
CA HIS A 256 -3.89 15.62 1.84
C HIS A 256 -3.52 15.16 0.43
N ASN A 257 -2.25 14.81 0.24
CA ASN A 257 -1.72 14.34 -1.04
C ASN A 257 -1.07 12.96 -0.93
N LEU A 258 -0.95 12.27 -2.07
CA LEU A 258 -0.15 11.06 -2.22
C LEU A 258 1.24 11.46 -2.75
N ALA A 259 2.30 10.90 -2.18
CA ALA A 259 3.65 11.08 -2.70
C ALA A 259 4.25 9.77 -3.22
N PHE A 260 5.06 9.89 -4.27
CA PHE A 260 5.93 8.84 -4.78
C PHE A 260 7.39 9.26 -4.61
N HIS A 261 8.22 8.31 -4.22
CA HIS A 261 9.66 8.47 -4.06
C HIS A 261 10.40 7.50 -4.96
N THR A 262 11.65 7.81 -5.28
CA THR A 262 12.54 6.86 -5.98
C THR A 262 12.72 5.57 -5.17
N ALA A 263 13.40 4.59 -5.78
CA ALA A 263 13.51 3.26 -5.23
C ALA A 263 14.22 3.23 -3.87
N SER A 264 13.63 2.49 -2.93
CA SER A 264 14.21 2.24 -1.60
C SER A 264 14.41 0.75 -1.30
N ALA A 265 14.09 -0.12 -2.26
CA ALA A 265 14.17 -1.57 -2.13
C ALA A 265 14.42 -2.22 -3.50
N VAL A 266 14.78 -3.50 -3.47
CA VAL A 266 14.88 -4.39 -4.63
C VAL A 266 13.90 -5.53 -4.45
N GLN A 267 13.16 -5.90 -5.50
CA GLN A 267 12.29 -7.08 -5.46
C GLN A 267 13.01 -8.31 -6.02
N LYS A 268 13.02 -9.40 -5.25
CA LYS A 268 13.47 -10.72 -5.70
C LYS A 268 12.27 -11.62 -5.93
N ARG A 269 11.53 -11.32 -7.00
CA ARG A 269 10.22 -11.92 -7.24
C ARG A 269 10.28 -13.44 -7.35
N ASN A 270 9.26 -14.08 -6.79
CA ASN A 270 9.03 -15.51 -6.99
C ASN A 270 8.69 -15.85 -8.45
N PRO A 271 8.91 -17.08 -8.94
CA PRO A 271 8.46 -17.47 -10.29
C PRO A 271 6.93 -17.36 -10.42
N HIS A 272 6.45 -16.68 -11.46
CA HIS A 272 5.02 -16.53 -11.78
C HIS A 272 4.67 -17.06 -13.17
N ASP A 273 3.40 -17.45 -13.34
CA ASP A 273 2.80 -17.67 -14.65
C ASP A 273 2.24 -16.33 -15.14
N LEU A 274 2.98 -15.66 -16.04
CA LEU A 274 2.61 -14.34 -16.56
C LEU A 274 1.28 -14.35 -17.33
N LEU A 275 0.86 -15.48 -17.89
CA LEU A 275 -0.44 -15.58 -18.58
C LEU A 275 -1.59 -15.71 -17.57
N ALA A 276 -1.36 -16.40 -16.46
CA ALA A 276 -2.31 -16.41 -15.36
C ALA A 276 -2.45 -15.01 -14.75
N ASP A 277 -1.33 -14.31 -14.53
CA ASP A 277 -1.34 -12.93 -14.03
C ASP A 277 -2.09 -11.99 -14.97
N PHE A 278 -1.83 -12.07 -16.28
CA PHE A 278 -2.58 -11.31 -17.28
C PHE A 278 -4.10 -11.54 -17.16
N LYS A 279 -4.52 -12.81 -17.02
CA LYS A 279 -5.94 -13.16 -16.86
C LYS A 279 -6.54 -12.56 -15.59
N ASP A 280 -5.81 -12.61 -14.49
CA ASP A 280 -6.25 -12.05 -13.21
C ASP A 280 -6.27 -10.51 -13.21
N GLU A 281 -5.48 -9.87 -14.07
CA GLU A 281 -5.47 -8.41 -14.25
C GLU A 281 -6.55 -7.88 -15.20
N VAL A 282 -7.18 -8.73 -16.03
CA VAL A 282 -8.23 -8.33 -16.98
C VAL A 282 -9.34 -7.47 -16.34
N PRO A 283 -9.89 -7.80 -15.15
CA PRO A 283 -10.88 -6.94 -14.51
C PRO A 283 -10.39 -5.50 -14.30
N GLY A 284 -9.10 -5.32 -13.98
CA GLY A 284 -8.50 -4.00 -13.83
C GLY A 284 -8.44 -3.23 -15.15
N TYR A 285 -7.97 -3.87 -16.21
CA TYR A 285 -7.91 -3.24 -17.54
C TYR A 285 -9.28 -2.79 -18.05
N LEU A 286 -10.34 -3.51 -17.68
CA LEU A 286 -11.71 -3.20 -18.10
C LEU A 286 -12.41 -2.17 -17.21
N HIS A 287 -12.17 -2.20 -15.90
CA HIS A 287 -12.99 -1.45 -14.93
C HIS A 287 -12.26 -0.33 -14.18
N ASN A 288 -10.93 -0.24 -14.20
CA ASN A 288 -10.23 0.77 -13.39
C ASN A 288 -10.62 2.21 -13.73
N ARG A 289 -10.87 2.52 -15.01
CA ARG A 289 -11.37 3.84 -15.43
C ARG A 289 -12.77 4.12 -14.88
N GLU A 290 -13.66 3.13 -14.95
CA GLU A 290 -15.04 3.22 -14.47
C GLU A 290 -15.08 3.40 -12.94
N ILE A 291 -14.30 2.59 -12.21
CA ILE A 291 -14.15 2.67 -10.75
C ILE A 291 -13.60 4.03 -10.35
N GLY A 292 -12.51 4.49 -11.00
CA GLY A 292 -11.93 5.79 -10.73
C GLY A 292 -12.92 6.93 -10.92
N HIS A 293 -13.66 6.91 -12.04
CA HIS A 293 -14.72 7.90 -12.30
C HIS A 293 -15.83 7.86 -11.24
N PHE A 294 -16.35 6.68 -10.92
CA PHE A 294 -17.38 6.52 -9.90
C PHE A 294 -16.95 7.08 -8.53
N LEU A 295 -15.73 6.76 -8.10
CA LEU A 295 -15.20 7.23 -6.81
C LEU A 295 -14.99 8.75 -6.81
N LYS A 296 -14.44 9.32 -7.89
CA LYS A 296 -14.30 10.79 -8.06
C LYS A 296 -15.66 11.49 -7.98
N GLU A 297 -16.67 10.99 -8.71
CA GLU A 297 -18.00 11.60 -8.69
C GLU A 297 -18.68 11.52 -7.32
N LYS A 298 -18.42 10.44 -6.58
CA LYS A 298 -19.00 10.25 -5.25
C LYS A 298 -18.36 11.18 -4.21
N SER A 299 -17.04 11.40 -4.26
CA SER A 299 -16.37 12.33 -3.34
C SER A 299 -16.77 13.79 -3.55
N LEU A 300 -16.95 14.21 -4.80
CA LEU A 300 -17.44 15.56 -5.13
C LEU A 300 -18.83 15.85 -4.54
N LYS A 301 -19.62 14.81 -4.24
CA LYS A 301 -20.93 14.94 -3.57
C LYS A 301 -20.82 14.94 -2.05
N GLN A 302 -19.71 14.44 -1.50
CA GLN A 302 -19.43 14.31 -0.07
C GLN A 302 -18.56 15.45 0.50
N THR A 303 -18.19 16.46 -0.31
CA THR A 303 -17.49 17.68 0.14
C THR A 303 -18.38 18.55 1.01
N VAL A 304 -18.61 18.10 2.24
CA VAL A 304 -19.06 18.89 3.37
C VAL A 304 -17.87 18.97 4.32
N SER A 305 -17.52 20.18 4.74
CA SER A 305 -16.45 20.40 5.73
C SER A 305 -16.69 19.55 6.99
N GLY A 306 -15.76 18.65 7.32
CA GLY A 306 -15.79 17.84 8.55
C GLY A 306 -16.19 16.37 8.37
N THR A 307 -16.28 15.85 7.15
CA THR A 307 -16.49 14.41 6.89
C THR A 307 -15.36 13.57 7.51
N ASP A 308 -15.73 12.60 8.34
CA ASP A 308 -14.80 11.62 8.88
C ASP A 308 -14.28 10.72 7.75
N VAL A 309 -12.96 10.57 7.66
CA VAL A 309 -12.29 9.73 6.65
C VAL A 309 -12.73 8.28 6.76
N GLN A 310 -13.04 7.80 7.97
CA GLN A 310 -13.55 6.44 8.19
C GLN A 310 -14.91 6.26 7.53
N GLU A 311 -15.84 7.18 7.79
CA GLU A 311 -17.18 7.16 7.22
C GLU A 311 -17.13 7.30 5.69
N CYS A 312 -16.30 8.22 5.17
CA CYS A 312 -16.09 8.36 3.74
C CYS A 312 -15.57 7.07 3.10
N ALA A 313 -14.49 6.49 3.61
CA ALA A 313 -13.91 5.26 3.07
C ALA A 313 -14.91 4.11 3.11
N ARG A 314 -15.65 3.96 4.23
CA ARG A 314 -16.72 2.96 4.39
C ARG A 314 -17.80 3.15 3.32
N GLU A 315 -18.28 4.36 3.10
CA GLU A 315 -19.29 4.65 2.08
C GLU A 315 -18.79 4.39 0.65
N LEU A 316 -17.52 4.68 0.35
CA LEU A 316 -16.93 4.39 -0.96
C LEU A 316 -16.88 2.89 -1.22
N TRP A 317 -16.40 2.09 -0.25
CA TRP A 317 -16.39 0.63 -0.36
C TRP A 317 -17.79 0.02 -0.51
N LEU A 318 -18.75 0.45 0.33
CA LEU A 318 -20.15 0.02 0.19
C LEU A 318 -20.76 0.47 -1.15
N GLY A 319 -20.31 1.62 -1.68
CA GLY A 319 -20.67 2.10 -3.01
C GLY A 319 -20.16 1.18 -4.12
N MET A 320 -18.92 0.69 -4.00
CA MET A 320 -18.35 -0.28 -4.95
C MET A 320 -19.12 -1.59 -4.97
N ILE A 321 -19.63 -2.06 -3.82
CA ILE A 321 -20.56 -3.19 -3.76
C ILE A 321 -21.86 -2.87 -4.51
N GLY A 322 -22.45 -1.70 -4.25
CA GLY A 322 -23.71 -1.29 -4.90
C GLY A 322 -23.62 -1.12 -6.42
N GLN A 323 -22.42 -0.84 -6.96
CA GLN A 323 -22.15 -0.80 -8.40
C GLN A 323 -21.76 -2.17 -8.98
N GLY A 324 -21.58 -3.20 -8.15
CA GLY A 324 -21.21 -4.54 -8.58
C GLY A 324 -19.71 -4.73 -8.86
N PHE A 325 -18.85 -3.79 -8.49
CA PHE A 325 -17.38 -3.96 -8.58
C PHE A 325 -16.85 -4.92 -7.52
N LEU A 326 -17.52 -4.99 -6.37
CA LEU A 326 -17.25 -5.94 -5.30
C LEU A 326 -18.51 -6.73 -4.98
N PRO A 327 -18.38 -8.01 -4.57
CA PRO A 327 -19.53 -8.80 -4.18
C PRO A 327 -20.00 -8.46 -2.76
N GLU A 328 -21.26 -8.75 -2.44
CA GLU A 328 -21.87 -8.47 -1.11
C GLU A 328 -21.16 -9.16 0.06
N GLN A 329 -20.40 -10.23 -0.21
CA GLN A 329 -19.56 -10.91 0.78
C GLN A 329 -18.48 -9.99 1.39
N GLU A 330 -18.12 -8.89 0.73
CA GLU A 330 -17.17 -7.91 1.27
C GLU A 330 -17.79 -7.06 2.39
N ARG A 331 -19.10 -6.87 2.42
CA ARG A 331 -19.79 -6.02 3.41
C ARG A 331 -19.41 -6.33 4.87
N PRO A 332 -19.52 -7.57 5.37
CA PRO A 332 -19.15 -7.87 6.76
C PRO A 332 -17.66 -7.64 7.07
N LEU A 333 -16.78 -7.68 6.07
CA LEU A 333 -15.35 -7.39 6.23
C LEU A 333 -15.10 -5.88 6.33
N ILE A 334 -15.79 -5.09 5.51
CA ILE A 334 -15.77 -3.62 5.58
C ILE A 334 -16.28 -3.18 6.95
N ASP A 335 -17.44 -3.71 7.36
CA ASP A 335 -18.03 -3.37 8.65
C ASP A 335 -17.06 -3.73 9.80
N ALA A 336 -16.53 -4.95 9.83
CA ALA A 336 -15.58 -5.37 10.86
C ALA A 336 -14.28 -4.55 10.88
N TRP A 337 -13.80 -4.09 9.72
CA TRP A 337 -12.62 -3.21 9.65
C TRP A 337 -12.89 -1.85 10.30
N PHE A 338 -13.96 -1.16 9.88
CA PHE A 338 -14.25 0.19 10.37
C PHE A 338 -14.76 0.21 11.81
N ASP A 339 -15.41 -0.86 12.27
CA ASP A 339 -15.86 -1.00 13.67
C ASP A 339 -14.69 -1.29 14.65
N SER A 340 -13.46 -1.47 14.15
CA SER A 340 -12.26 -1.75 14.95
C SER A 340 -11.45 -0.50 15.35
N PHE A 341 -11.89 0.70 14.96
CA PHE A 341 -11.20 1.98 15.23
C PHE A 341 -11.59 2.65 16.55
#